data_AF-A0A8I0JH74-F1
#
_entry.id   AF-A0A8I0JH74-F1
#
_cell.length_a   1.000
_cell.length_b   1.000
_cell.length_c   1.000
_cell.angle_alpha   90.00
_cell.angle_beta   90.00
_cell.angle_gamma   90.00
#
_symmetry.space_group_name_H-M   'P 1'
#
loop_
_entity.id
_entity.type
_entity.pdbx_description
1 polymer ?
#
loop_
_entity_poly.entity_id
_entity_poly.type
_entity_poly.pdbx_seq_one_letter_code
_entity_poly.pdbx_strand_id
1 'polypeptide(L)'
;MSNVYAINMSARLATAIENDCSASNEKKMKKLVQMLSNERLAEMLTSANVDAERFTRAIYACEKVVKFASQAVALNAKDLNENTYAIFRTAINAYRHDIVLTQAMIEASISRDLTVDDSVKHCVYARNLIQTTETIAAQSQTSRDALLTLNIIKQRHDLKNAYTVDLTELAIALCDAFKLDYAKVEIETEETEVKSEEENA
;
A
#
# COMPACT_ATOMS: atom_id res chain seq x y z
N MET A 1 16.84 -20.69 -2.48
CA MET A 1 16.44 -20.33 -1.10
C MET A 1 15.13 -21.02 -0.80
N SER A 2 14.85 -21.35 0.47
CA SER A 2 13.57 -21.93 0.85
C SER A 2 12.55 -20.82 1.10
N ASN A 3 11.32 -20.94 0.60
CA ASN A 3 10.28 -19.93 0.74
C ASN A 3 9.77 -19.83 2.18
N VAL A 4 10.43 -18.98 2.97
CA VAL A 4 10.18 -18.83 4.42
C VAL A 4 8.75 -18.37 4.72
N TYR A 5 8.13 -17.58 3.84
CA TYR A 5 6.75 -17.12 4.03
C TYR A 5 5.75 -18.28 3.95
N ALA A 6 5.88 -19.14 2.95
CA ALA A 6 5.04 -20.33 2.80
C ALA A 6 5.26 -21.33 3.95
N ILE A 7 6.52 -21.52 4.37
CA ILE A 7 6.86 -22.41 5.49
C ILE A 7 6.24 -21.91 6.79
N ASN A 8 6.44 -20.65 7.13
CA ASN A 8 5.91 -20.07 8.36
C ASN A 8 4.37 -20.12 8.38
N MET A 9 3.72 -19.81 7.25
CA MET A 9 2.27 -19.91 7.15
C MET A 9 1.77 -21.36 7.23
N SER A 10 2.52 -22.32 6.69
CA SER A 10 2.19 -23.76 6.78
C SER A 10 2.30 -24.27 8.21
N ALA A 11 3.34 -23.87 8.95
CA ALA A 11 3.48 -24.20 10.37
C ALA A 11 2.32 -23.63 11.19
N ARG A 12 1.90 -22.38 10.89
CA ARG A 12 0.72 -21.77 11.51
C ARG A 12 -0.57 -22.53 11.20
N LEU A 13 -0.75 -22.97 9.96
CA LEU A 13 -1.90 -23.78 9.58
C LEU A 13 -1.93 -25.10 10.37
N ALA A 14 -0.79 -25.78 10.50
CA ALA A 14 -0.69 -27.01 11.28
C ALA A 14 -1.12 -26.79 12.75
N THR A 15 -0.57 -25.75 13.40
CA THR A 15 -0.97 -25.39 14.77
C THR A 15 -2.46 -25.02 14.86
N ALA A 16 -3.03 -24.34 13.86
CA ALA A 16 -4.45 -23.98 13.86
C ALA A 16 -5.35 -25.22 13.73
N ILE A 17 -4.96 -26.20 12.93
CA ILE A 17 -5.66 -27.49 12.79
C ILE A 17 -5.58 -28.28 14.09
N GLU A 18 -4.41 -28.34 14.74
CA GLU A 18 -4.23 -29.00 16.04
C GLU A 18 -5.10 -28.38 17.15
N ASN A 19 -5.45 -27.10 17.03
CA ASN A 19 -6.31 -26.37 17.96
C ASN A 19 -7.77 -26.28 17.48
N ASP A 20 -8.23 -27.21 16.63
CA ASP A 20 -9.61 -27.31 16.15
C ASP A 20 -10.19 -26.02 15.55
N CYS A 21 -9.41 -25.34 14.70
CA CYS A 21 -9.90 -24.14 14.02
C CYS A 21 -11.13 -24.44 13.13
N SER A 22 -11.99 -23.43 12.94
CA SER A 22 -13.17 -23.60 12.06
C SER A 22 -12.76 -23.93 10.62
N ALA A 23 -13.58 -24.72 9.91
CA ALA A 23 -13.37 -25.04 8.49
C ALA A 23 -13.23 -23.79 7.60
N SER A 24 -13.89 -22.69 7.96
CA SER A 24 -13.75 -21.40 7.28
C SER A 24 -12.33 -20.82 7.44
N ASN A 25 -11.79 -20.85 8.66
CA ASN A 25 -10.44 -20.37 8.94
C ASN A 25 -9.37 -21.27 8.31
N GLU A 26 -9.55 -22.59 8.38
CA GLU A 26 -8.67 -23.54 7.72
C GLU A 26 -8.61 -23.29 6.20
N LYS A 27 -9.77 -23.12 5.55
CA LYS A 27 -9.85 -22.79 4.12
C LYS A 27 -9.13 -21.47 3.77
N LYS A 28 -9.28 -20.45 4.61
CA LYS A 28 -8.58 -19.16 4.43
C LYS A 28 -7.07 -19.35 4.53
N MET A 29 -6.59 -20.01 5.58
CA MET A 29 -5.16 -20.23 5.79
C MET A 29 -4.53 -21.08 4.68
N LYS A 30 -5.23 -22.13 4.21
CA LYS A 30 -4.81 -22.92 3.03
C LYS A 30 -4.67 -22.04 1.78
N LYS A 31 -5.60 -21.11 1.55
CA LYS A 31 -5.50 -20.14 0.44
C LYS A 31 -4.28 -19.23 0.59
N LEU A 32 -3.98 -18.76 1.80
CA LEU A 32 -2.79 -17.94 2.06
C LEU A 32 -1.49 -18.71 1.83
N VAL A 33 -1.40 -19.96 2.30
CA VAL A 33 -0.25 -20.84 2.01
C VAL A 33 -0.07 -20.97 0.51
N GLN A 34 -1.14 -21.23 -0.24
CA GLN A 34 -1.07 -21.37 -1.69
C GLN A 34 -0.55 -20.09 -2.38
N MET A 35 -1.03 -18.92 -1.98
CA MET A 35 -0.55 -17.63 -2.51
C MET A 35 0.93 -17.41 -2.19
N LEU A 36 1.34 -17.68 -0.94
CA LEU A 36 2.71 -17.50 -0.48
C LEU A 36 3.68 -18.55 -1.02
N SER A 37 3.19 -19.70 -1.50
CA SER A 37 4.01 -20.73 -2.15
C SER A 37 4.53 -20.29 -3.52
N ASN A 38 4.11 -19.12 -4.02
CA ASN A 38 4.68 -18.55 -5.23
C ASN A 38 6.07 -17.98 -4.95
N GLU A 39 7.11 -18.58 -5.54
CA GLU A 39 8.50 -18.17 -5.34
C GLU A 39 8.76 -16.72 -5.75
N ARG A 40 8.14 -16.24 -6.85
CA ARG A 40 8.30 -14.86 -7.31
C ARG A 40 7.74 -13.85 -6.31
N LEU A 41 6.59 -14.17 -5.69
CA LEU A 41 6.04 -13.35 -4.62
C LEU A 41 6.98 -13.33 -3.39
N ALA A 42 7.53 -14.48 -3.01
CA ALA A 42 8.45 -14.59 -1.89
C ALA A 42 9.76 -13.81 -2.12
N GLU A 43 10.30 -13.83 -3.35
CA GLU A 43 11.45 -13.02 -3.75
C GLU A 43 11.15 -11.53 -3.60
N MET A 44 10.01 -11.05 -4.11
CA MET A 44 9.63 -9.63 -4.00
C MET A 44 9.41 -9.19 -2.55
N LEU A 45 8.79 -10.03 -1.71
CA LEU A 45 8.63 -9.77 -0.29
C LEU A 45 9.98 -9.70 0.45
N THR A 46 10.90 -10.60 0.08
CA THR A 46 12.27 -10.63 0.65
C THR A 46 13.04 -9.39 0.23
N SER A 47 13.00 -9.02 -1.05
CA SER A 47 13.63 -7.80 -1.57
C SER A 47 13.08 -6.54 -0.90
N ALA A 48 11.77 -6.49 -0.65
CA ALA A 48 11.13 -5.41 0.08
C ALA A 48 11.46 -5.42 1.60
N ASN A 49 12.31 -6.33 2.09
CA ASN A 49 12.65 -6.49 3.51
C ASN A 49 11.42 -6.74 4.42
N VAL A 50 10.42 -7.47 3.92
CA VAL A 50 9.24 -7.82 4.72
C VAL A 50 9.60 -8.96 5.68
N ASP A 51 9.51 -8.71 6.99
CA ASP A 51 9.80 -9.72 8.02
C ASP A 51 8.80 -10.88 7.94
N ALA A 52 9.26 -12.06 7.50
CA ALA A 52 8.43 -13.24 7.30
C ALA A 52 7.80 -13.77 8.60
N GLU A 53 8.44 -13.57 9.75
CA GLU A 53 7.91 -14.02 11.04
C GLU A 53 6.81 -13.09 11.52
N ARG A 54 7.05 -11.78 11.50
CA ARG A 54 6.04 -10.76 11.84
C ARG A 54 4.86 -10.80 10.89
N PHE A 55 5.12 -10.97 9.60
CA PHE A 55 4.14 -11.04 8.53
C PHE A 55 3.13 -12.18 8.74
N THR A 56 3.60 -13.36 9.15
CA THR A 56 2.76 -14.56 9.30
C THR A 56 2.12 -14.71 10.69
N ARG A 57 2.53 -13.91 11.69
CA ARG A 57 1.96 -13.94 13.06
C ARG A 57 0.54 -13.36 13.16
N ALA A 58 0.20 -12.37 12.34
CA ALA A 58 -1.09 -11.67 12.43
C ALA A 58 -2.07 -12.11 11.32
N ILE A 59 -2.60 -13.34 11.40
CA ILE A 59 -3.38 -14.00 10.32
C ILE A 59 -4.44 -13.08 9.67
N TYR A 60 -5.25 -12.37 10.45
CA TYR A 60 -6.32 -11.51 9.93
C TYR A 60 -5.82 -10.21 9.27
N ALA A 61 -4.71 -9.66 9.76
CA ALA A 61 -4.03 -8.54 9.10
C ALA A 61 -3.31 -9.04 7.83
N CYS A 62 -2.71 -10.23 7.93
CA CYS A 62 -1.95 -10.89 6.87
C CYS A 62 -2.83 -11.26 5.67
N GLU A 63 -4.11 -11.64 5.84
CA GLU A 63 -4.98 -11.99 4.71
C GLU A 63 -5.07 -10.84 3.69
N LYS A 64 -5.36 -9.62 4.15
CA LYS A 64 -5.46 -8.45 3.27
C LYS A 64 -4.12 -8.12 2.63
N VAL A 65 -3.05 -8.21 3.42
CA VAL A 65 -1.68 -7.94 2.97
C VAL A 65 -1.25 -8.92 1.87
N VAL A 66 -1.42 -10.22 2.08
CA VAL A 66 -1.06 -11.28 1.13
C VAL A 66 -1.91 -11.17 -0.14
N LYS A 67 -3.22 -10.97 0.00
CA LYS A 67 -4.10 -10.77 -1.16
C LYS A 67 -3.70 -9.57 -1.99
N PHE A 68 -3.30 -8.46 -1.35
CA PHE A 68 -2.83 -7.29 -2.07
C PHE A 68 -1.46 -7.53 -2.73
N ALA A 69 -0.49 -8.08 -1.99
CA ALA A 69 0.85 -8.37 -2.54
C ALA A 69 0.80 -9.37 -3.70
N SER A 70 -0.06 -10.40 -3.63
CA SER A 70 -0.22 -11.37 -4.71
C SER A 70 -0.74 -10.78 -6.03
N GLN A 71 -1.36 -9.58 -6.01
CA GLN A 71 -1.76 -8.89 -7.25
C GLN A 71 -0.54 -8.56 -8.13
N ALA A 72 0.65 -8.41 -7.54
CA ALA A 72 1.91 -8.19 -8.25
C ALA A 72 2.29 -9.35 -9.18
N VAL A 73 1.80 -10.56 -8.89
CA VAL A 73 2.08 -11.76 -9.70
C VAL A 73 0.91 -12.06 -10.64
N ALA A 74 -0.32 -12.01 -10.12
CA ALA A 74 -1.51 -12.29 -10.89
C ALA A 74 -2.67 -11.44 -10.39
N LEU A 75 -3.09 -10.49 -11.23
CA LEU A 75 -4.23 -9.63 -10.94
C LEU A 75 -5.51 -10.48 -10.86
N ASN A 76 -6.17 -10.42 -9.71
CA ASN A 76 -7.42 -11.09 -9.44
C ASN A 76 -8.41 -10.14 -8.76
N ALA A 77 -9.34 -9.60 -9.55
CA ALA A 77 -10.35 -8.65 -9.09
C ALA A 77 -11.19 -9.16 -7.91
N LYS A 78 -11.37 -10.47 -7.73
CA LYS A 78 -12.15 -11.03 -6.62
C LYS A 78 -11.44 -10.90 -5.27
N ASP A 79 -10.12 -10.81 -5.27
CA ASP A 79 -9.30 -10.68 -4.07
C ASP A 79 -8.77 -9.26 -3.85
N LEU A 80 -9.08 -8.33 -4.76
CA LEU A 80 -8.63 -6.95 -4.68
C LEU A 80 -9.33 -6.21 -3.53
N ASN A 81 -8.54 -5.65 -2.63
CA ASN A 81 -9.04 -4.70 -1.64
C ASN A 81 -9.00 -3.29 -2.23
N GLU A 82 -10.17 -2.78 -2.63
CA GLU A 82 -10.33 -1.46 -3.26
C GLU A 82 -9.82 -0.30 -2.40
N ASN A 83 -9.91 -0.38 -1.07
CA ASN A 83 -9.37 0.66 -0.19
C ASN A 83 -7.84 0.64 -0.19
N THR A 84 -7.23 -0.53 -0.09
CA THR A 84 -5.78 -0.67 -0.17
C THR A 84 -5.24 -0.23 -1.53
N TYR A 85 -5.96 -0.56 -2.61
CA TYR A 85 -5.65 -0.08 -3.96
C TYR A 85 -5.75 1.46 -4.07
N ALA A 86 -6.82 2.07 -3.57
CA ALA A 86 -7.00 3.52 -3.62
C ALA A 86 -5.88 4.28 -2.89
N ILE A 87 -5.49 3.77 -1.72
CA ILE A 87 -4.39 4.33 -0.93
C ILE A 87 -3.06 4.10 -1.64
N PHE A 88 -2.82 2.91 -2.20
CA PHE A 88 -1.63 2.62 -2.99
C PHE A 88 -1.49 3.57 -4.18
N ARG A 89 -2.56 3.75 -4.96
CA ARG A 89 -2.54 4.68 -6.10
C ARG A 89 -2.27 6.12 -5.68
N THR A 90 -2.87 6.56 -4.57
CA THR A 90 -2.60 7.89 -4.00
C THR A 90 -1.15 8.03 -3.54
N ALA A 91 -0.57 6.98 -2.94
CA ALA A 91 0.84 6.94 -2.57
C ALA A 91 1.75 7.06 -3.80
N ILE A 92 1.48 6.29 -4.86
CA ILE A 92 2.26 6.38 -6.11
C ILE A 92 2.14 7.76 -6.75
N ASN A 93 0.93 8.36 -6.78
CA ASN A 93 0.78 9.74 -7.26
C ASN A 93 1.60 10.73 -6.43
N ALA A 94 1.51 10.66 -5.10
CA ALA A 94 2.30 11.52 -4.21
C ALA A 94 3.81 11.35 -4.48
N TYR A 95 4.27 10.10 -4.66
CA TYR A 95 5.64 9.82 -5.07
C TYR A 95 5.98 10.51 -6.39
N ARG A 96 5.18 10.35 -7.45
CA ARG A 96 5.46 10.90 -8.78
C ARG A 96 5.60 12.41 -8.77
N HIS A 97 4.76 13.10 -8.00
CA HIS A 97 4.75 14.56 -7.91
C HIS A 97 5.70 15.12 -6.84
N ASP A 98 6.50 14.26 -6.18
CA ASP A 98 7.38 14.62 -5.08
C ASP A 98 6.67 15.29 -3.89
N ILE A 99 5.42 14.86 -3.63
CA ILE A 99 4.58 15.34 -2.55
C ILE A 99 4.59 14.33 -1.39
N VAL A 100 4.61 14.85 -0.17
CA VAL A 100 4.51 14.02 1.04
C VAL A 100 3.12 13.40 1.15
N LEU A 101 3.05 12.08 1.26
CA LEU A 101 1.79 11.38 1.51
C LEU A 101 1.34 11.63 2.97
N THR A 102 0.14 12.16 3.16
CA THR A 102 -0.41 12.43 4.50
C THR A 102 -1.61 11.53 4.82
N GLN A 103 -1.92 11.38 6.11
CA GLN A 103 -3.13 10.68 6.57
C GLN A 103 -4.41 11.27 5.95
N ALA A 104 -4.48 12.59 5.77
CA ALA A 104 -5.63 13.24 5.14
C ALA A 104 -5.79 12.80 3.67
N MET A 105 -4.70 12.68 2.92
CA MET A 105 -4.73 12.13 1.54
C MET A 105 -5.18 10.67 1.52
N ILE A 106 -4.71 9.86 2.48
CA ILE A 106 -5.11 8.46 2.63
C ILE A 106 -6.62 8.36 2.89
N GLU A 107 -7.16 9.14 3.81
CA GLU A 107 -8.58 9.13 4.16
C GLU A 107 -9.46 9.67 3.01
N ALA A 108 -9.04 10.75 2.36
CA ALA A 108 -9.70 11.29 1.17
C ALA A 108 -9.66 10.34 -0.03
N SER A 109 -8.68 9.43 -0.09
CA SER A 109 -8.64 8.45 -1.19
C SER A 109 -9.75 7.41 -1.11
N ILE A 110 -10.26 7.10 0.09
CA ILE A 110 -11.24 6.02 0.30
C ILE A 110 -12.68 6.50 0.41
N SER A 111 -12.91 7.81 0.56
CA SER A 111 -14.24 8.41 0.68
C SER A 111 -14.33 9.73 -0.09
N ARG A 112 -15.43 9.93 -0.82
CA ARG A 112 -15.70 11.16 -1.58
C ARG A 112 -16.02 12.37 -0.68
N ASP A 113 -16.46 12.12 0.56
CA ASP A 113 -16.90 13.18 1.47
C ASP A 113 -15.75 13.91 2.16
N LEU A 114 -14.52 13.44 1.97
CA LEU A 114 -13.32 14.08 2.48
C LEU A 114 -12.57 14.78 1.36
N THR A 115 -12.24 16.04 1.60
CA THR A 115 -11.46 16.86 0.69
C THR A 115 -10.12 17.19 1.31
N VAL A 116 -9.10 17.30 0.45
CA VAL A 116 -7.78 17.83 0.80
C VAL A 116 -7.60 19.20 0.15
N ASP A 117 -6.54 19.91 0.54
CA ASP A 117 -6.17 21.18 -0.06
C ASP A 117 -5.99 21.06 -1.59
N ASP A 118 -6.40 22.10 -2.32
CA ASP A 118 -6.38 22.09 -3.79
C ASP A 118 -4.97 21.87 -4.36
N SER A 119 -3.93 22.29 -3.63
CA SER A 119 -2.52 22.09 -4.00
C SER A 119 -2.11 20.61 -4.08
N VAL A 120 -2.77 19.71 -3.34
CA VAL A 120 -2.45 18.26 -3.33
C VAL A 120 -3.58 17.38 -3.84
N LYS A 121 -4.74 17.97 -4.13
CA LYS A 121 -5.95 17.27 -4.61
C LYS A 121 -5.72 16.45 -5.86
N HIS A 122 -4.88 16.95 -6.78
CA HIS A 122 -4.54 16.25 -8.02
C HIS A 122 -3.79 14.93 -7.78
N CYS A 123 -3.16 14.74 -6.62
CA CYS A 123 -2.49 13.50 -6.25
C CYS A 123 -3.46 12.44 -5.68
N VAL A 124 -4.63 12.84 -5.19
CA VAL A 124 -5.54 11.93 -4.48
C VAL A 124 -6.43 11.17 -5.47
N TYR A 125 -6.35 9.84 -5.45
CA TYR A 125 -7.33 9.01 -6.12
C TYR A 125 -8.58 8.88 -5.22
N ALA A 126 -9.65 9.58 -5.56
CA ALA A 126 -10.89 9.57 -4.78
C ALA A 126 -11.84 8.46 -5.24
N ARG A 127 -12.15 7.51 -4.34
CA ARG A 127 -13.23 6.53 -4.57
C ARG A 127 -14.59 7.25 -4.57
N ASN A 128 -15.46 6.88 -5.50
CA ASN A 128 -16.85 7.36 -5.53
C ASN A 128 -17.74 6.59 -4.54
N LEU A 129 -17.40 6.66 -3.25
CA LEU A 129 -18.09 5.99 -2.16
C LEU A 129 -18.25 6.97 -0.99
N ILE A 130 -19.41 6.96 -0.35
CA ILE A 130 -19.66 7.65 0.91
C ILE A 130 -19.47 6.65 2.05
N GLN A 131 -18.70 7.03 3.06
CA GLN A 131 -18.46 6.23 4.25
C GLN A 131 -18.59 7.08 5.51
N THR A 132 -19.04 6.48 6.61
CA THR A 132 -19.06 7.16 7.90
C THR A 132 -17.63 7.41 8.40
N THR A 133 -17.44 8.44 9.22
CA THR A 133 -16.12 8.78 9.80
C THR A 133 -15.45 7.61 10.51
N GLU A 134 -16.23 6.84 11.28
CA GLU A 134 -15.74 5.63 11.97
C GLU A 134 -15.26 4.56 10.98
N THR A 135 -16.01 4.36 9.89
CA THR A 135 -15.62 3.42 8.83
C THR A 135 -14.36 3.88 8.12
N ILE A 136 -14.23 5.18 7.84
CA ILE A 136 -13.04 5.76 7.23
C ILE A 136 -11.82 5.51 8.12
N ALA A 137 -11.89 5.85 9.41
CA ALA A 137 -10.79 5.66 10.34
C ALA A 137 -10.34 4.19 10.41
N ALA A 138 -11.29 3.25 10.51
CA ALA A 138 -10.96 1.83 10.59
C ALA A 138 -10.38 1.27 9.28
N GLN A 139 -10.94 1.66 8.13
CA GLN A 139 -10.50 1.15 6.83
C GLN A 139 -9.21 1.80 6.34
N SER A 140 -9.01 3.10 6.63
CA SER A 140 -7.76 3.82 6.33
C SER A 140 -6.61 3.22 7.14
N GLN A 141 -6.80 3.03 8.45
CA GLN A 141 -5.84 2.36 9.33
C GLN A 141 -5.47 0.98 8.80
N THR A 142 -6.47 0.11 8.58
CA THR A 142 -6.21 -1.27 8.17
C THR A 142 -5.47 -1.35 6.83
N SER A 143 -5.85 -0.51 5.87
CA SER A 143 -5.26 -0.52 4.53
C SER A 143 -3.88 0.13 4.49
N ARG A 144 -3.67 1.18 5.28
CA ARG A 144 -2.37 1.82 5.47
C ARG A 144 -1.39 0.88 6.17
N ASP A 145 -1.83 0.19 7.22
CA ASP A 145 -1.01 -0.79 7.94
C ASP A 145 -0.59 -1.95 7.01
N ALA A 146 -1.42 -2.28 6.02
CA ALA A 146 -1.03 -3.24 5.00
C ALA A 146 0.13 -2.73 4.13
N LEU A 147 0.09 -1.48 3.67
CA LEU A 147 1.19 -0.89 2.90
C LEU A 147 2.46 -0.68 3.73
N LEU A 148 2.32 -0.35 5.02
CA LEU A 148 3.44 -0.30 5.98
C LEU A 148 4.07 -1.69 6.15
N THR A 149 3.26 -2.74 6.28
CA THR A 149 3.72 -4.13 6.41
C THR A 149 4.48 -4.59 5.16
N LEU A 150 4.07 -4.13 3.97
CA LEU A 150 4.74 -4.42 2.69
C LEU A 150 5.94 -3.51 2.41
N ASN A 151 6.29 -2.61 3.33
CA ASN A 151 7.32 -1.59 3.15
C ASN A 151 7.15 -0.77 1.85
N ILE A 152 5.91 -0.56 1.42
CA ILE A 152 5.58 0.32 0.28
C ILE A 152 5.56 1.78 0.75
N ILE A 153 5.10 2.00 1.98
CA ILE A 153 5.17 3.30 2.65
C ILE A 153 5.91 3.16 3.98
N LYS A 154 6.51 4.24 4.46
CA LYS A 154 7.17 4.31 5.78
C LYS A 154 6.72 5.56 6.53
N GLN A 155 6.48 5.43 7.82
CA GLN A 155 6.16 6.57 8.68
C GLN A 155 7.37 7.51 8.73
N ARG A 156 7.13 8.80 8.47
CA ARG A 156 8.16 9.84 8.65
C ARG A 156 8.43 10.06 10.13
N HIS A 157 9.71 10.24 10.47
CA HIS A 157 10.14 10.55 11.84
C HIS A 157 9.96 12.03 12.20
N ASP A 158 10.04 12.91 11.20
CA ASP A 158 10.01 14.36 11.35
C ASP A 158 8.58 14.93 11.32
N LEU A 159 7.64 14.22 10.70
CA LEU A 159 6.25 14.66 10.57
C LEU A 159 5.26 13.55 10.94
N LYS A 160 4.45 13.83 11.97
CA LYS A 160 3.37 12.93 12.41
C LYS A 160 2.32 12.78 11.30
N ASN A 161 1.77 11.57 11.14
CA ASN A 161 0.73 11.28 10.15
C ASN A 161 1.17 11.53 8.70
N ALA A 162 2.47 11.52 8.43
CA ALA A 162 3.05 11.62 7.10
C ALA A 162 3.91 10.40 6.78
N TYR A 163 4.01 10.09 5.49
CA TYR A 163 4.61 8.87 4.99
C TYR A 163 5.49 9.16 3.79
N THR A 164 6.63 8.47 3.71
CA THR A 164 7.41 8.35 2.47
C THR A 164 6.97 7.11 1.72
N VAL A 165 7.18 7.11 0.41
CA VAL A 165 6.85 5.99 -0.48
C VAL A 165 8.15 5.41 -1.00
N ASP A 166 8.33 4.11 -0.82
CA ASP A 166 9.50 3.37 -1.29
C ASP A 166 9.10 2.52 -2.51
N LEU A 167 9.66 2.83 -3.68
CA LEU A 167 9.48 2.03 -4.90
C LEU A 167 10.33 0.76 -4.85
N THR A 168 9.94 -0.18 -4.01
CA THR A 168 10.50 -1.55 -3.99
C THR A 168 10.15 -2.32 -5.26
N GLU A 169 10.82 -3.46 -5.50
CA GLU A 169 10.46 -4.37 -6.60
C GLU A 169 8.99 -4.80 -6.52
N LEU A 170 8.47 -5.04 -5.31
CA LEU A 170 7.06 -5.32 -5.08
C LEU A 170 6.16 -4.16 -5.50
N ALA A 171 6.50 -2.93 -5.11
CA ALA A 171 5.72 -1.74 -5.45
C ALA A 171 5.69 -1.50 -6.97
N ILE A 172 6.82 -1.70 -7.65
CA ILE A 172 6.92 -1.59 -9.12
C ILE A 172 6.04 -2.66 -9.78
N ALA A 173 6.16 -3.93 -9.37
CA ALA A 173 5.35 -5.01 -9.92
C ALA A 173 3.84 -4.80 -9.70
N LEU A 174 3.44 -4.18 -8.57
CA LEU A 174 2.06 -3.76 -8.34
C LEU A 174 1.64 -2.63 -9.30
N CYS A 175 2.51 -1.63 -9.54
CA CYS A 175 2.23 -0.59 -10.52
C CYS A 175 2.02 -1.17 -11.92
N ASP A 176 2.89 -2.10 -12.34
CA ASP A 176 2.78 -2.77 -13.63
C ASP A 176 1.47 -3.58 -13.74
N ALA A 177 1.14 -4.36 -12.71
CA ALA A 177 -0.09 -5.13 -12.65
C ALA A 177 -1.35 -4.26 -12.73
N PHE A 178 -1.32 -3.08 -12.10
CA PHE A 178 -2.42 -2.11 -12.12
C PHE A 178 -2.35 -1.10 -13.27
N LYS A 179 -1.31 -1.17 -14.12
CA LYS A 179 -1.05 -0.21 -15.21
C LYS A 179 -0.97 1.24 -14.72
N LEU A 180 -0.29 1.45 -13.60
CA LEU A 180 -0.01 2.76 -13.03
C LEU A 180 1.37 3.22 -13.48
N ASP A 181 1.45 4.45 -13.98
CA ASP A 181 2.73 5.13 -14.12
C ASP A 181 3.29 5.42 -12.72
N TYR A 182 4.62 5.38 -12.59
CA TYR A 182 5.37 5.66 -11.37
C TYR A 182 6.63 6.50 -11.65
N ALA A 183 6.79 7.01 -12.89
CA ALA A 183 7.83 7.97 -13.23
C ALA A 183 7.57 9.31 -12.53
N LYS A 184 8.65 9.92 -12.01
CA LYS A 184 8.62 11.27 -11.43
C LYS A 184 8.23 12.27 -12.52
N VAL A 185 7.34 13.20 -12.16
CA VAL A 185 6.93 14.30 -13.02
C VAL A 185 7.97 15.41 -12.87
N GLU A 186 8.54 15.88 -13.98
CA GLU A 186 9.39 17.07 -13.97
C GLU A 186 8.52 18.27 -13.61
N ILE A 187 8.87 18.96 -12.53
CA ILE A 187 8.21 20.21 -12.15
C ILE A 187 8.97 21.30 -12.89
N GLU A 188 8.36 21.87 -13.94
CA GLU A 188 8.83 23.13 -14.52
C GLU A 188 8.69 24.21 -13.43
N THR A 189 9.79 24.52 -12.75
CA THR A 189 9.84 25.70 -11.88
C THR A 189 9.78 26.91 -12.78
N GLU A 190 8.66 27.64 -12.76
CA GLU A 190 8.57 28.98 -13.35
C GLU A 190 9.74 29.81 -12.80
N GLU A 191 10.73 30.07 -13.64
CA GLU A 191 11.79 31.03 -13.34
C GLU A 191 11.09 32.37 -13.07
N THR A 192 11.18 32.82 -11.82
CA THR A 192 10.69 34.14 -11.45
C THR A 192 11.60 35.14 -12.16
N GLU A 193 11.17 35.68 -13.29
CA GLU A 193 11.77 36.87 -13.90
C GLU A 193 11.66 38.02 -12.90
N VAL A 194 12.68 38.18 -12.06
CA VAL A 194 12.89 39.41 -11.30
C VAL A 194 13.33 40.45 -12.32
N LYS A 195 12.38 41.17 -12.90
CA LYS A 195 12.66 42.45 -13.55
C LYS A 195 13.14 43.42 -12.48
N SER A 196 14.45 43.57 -12.36
CA SER A 196 15.08 44.73 -11.73
C SER A 196 14.88 45.93 -12.66
N GLU A 197 13.81 46.69 -12.48
CA GLU A 197 13.73 48.08 -12.95
C GLU A 197 14.19 48.99 -11.80
N GLU A 198 15.50 49.11 -11.63
CA GLU A 198 16.10 50.30 -11.04
C GLU A 198 17.26 50.75 -11.94
N GLU A 199 17.37 52.08 -12.05
CA GLU A 199 18.46 52.85 -12.67
C GLU A 199 18.40 53.05 -14.20
N ASN A 200 17.71 54.12 -14.61
CA ASN A 200 18.48 55.30 -15.00
C ASN A 200 17.72 56.60 -14.72
N ALA A 201 18.46 57.45 -14.02
CA ALA A 201 18.20 58.85 -13.73
C ALA A 201 18.10 59.73 -14.99
#